data_AF-A0A075G207-F1
#
_entry.id   AF-A0A075G207-F1
#
_cell.length_a   1.000
_cell.length_b   1.000
_cell.length_c   1.000
_cell.angle_alpha   90.00
_cell.angle_beta   90.00
_cell.angle_gamma   90.00
#
_symmetry.space_group_name_H-M   'P 1'
#
loop_
_entity.id
_entity.type
_entity.pdbx_description
1 polymer ?
#
loop_
_entity_poly.entity_id
_entity_poly.type
_entity_poly.pdbx_seq_one_letter_code
_entity_poly.pdbx_strand_id
1 'polypeptide(L)'
;MPINDARNHTEWIKSIKNTIGEYNLIFTNDELTEKLFKEDGAEVLNVPLQDRNELSATEVRKRLELDKEWESLVTPEIAQYLKEINAVERMKSIV
;
A
#
# COMPACT_ATOMS: atom_id res chain seq x y z
N MET A 1 11.01 -0.86 9.41
CA MET A 1 12.00 -0.88 8.31
C MET A 1 11.25 -1.01 7.00
N PRO A 2 11.56 -0.22 5.96
CA PRO A 2 10.97 -0.43 4.64
C PRO A 2 11.46 -1.75 4.04
N ILE A 3 10.57 -2.45 3.33
CA ILE A 3 10.89 -3.68 2.59
C ILE A 3 10.85 -3.33 1.11
N ASN A 4 11.99 -3.49 0.43
CA ASN A 4 12.09 -3.21 -1.01
C ASN A 4 11.57 -4.41 -1.82
N ASP A 5 11.13 -4.14 -3.04
CA ASP A 5 10.86 -5.21 -4.00
C ASP A 5 12.13 -6.04 -4.26
N ALA A 6 11.94 -7.35 -4.41
CA ALA A 6 13.02 -8.27 -4.72
C ALA A 6 12.95 -8.72 -6.19
N ARG A 7 14.00 -9.42 -6.64
CA ARG A 7 14.06 -9.92 -8.02
C ARG A 7 12.95 -10.94 -8.33
N ASN A 8 12.49 -11.68 -7.32
CA ASN A 8 11.43 -12.68 -7.43
C ASN A 8 10.71 -12.87 -6.09
N HIS A 9 9.56 -13.55 -6.12
CA HIS A 9 8.71 -13.76 -4.94
C HIS A 9 9.39 -14.53 -3.82
N THR A 10 10.23 -15.52 -4.13
CA THR A 10 10.95 -16.31 -3.13
C THR A 10 11.95 -15.45 -2.36
N GLU A 11 12.69 -14.58 -3.05
CA GLU A 11 13.59 -13.62 -2.43
C GLU A 11 12.82 -12.57 -1.61
N TRP A 12 11.64 -12.16 -2.09
CA TRP A 12 10.79 -11.21 -1.38
C TRP A 12 10.30 -11.77 -0.04
N ILE A 13 9.77 -13.00 0.00
CA ILE A 13 9.34 -13.65 1.26
C ILE A 13 10.53 -13.81 2.24
N LYS A 14 11.70 -14.20 1.74
CA LYS A 14 12.92 -14.28 2.56
C LYS A 14 13.34 -12.92 3.11
N SER A 15 13.25 -11.86 2.30
CA SER A 15 13.56 -10.49 2.74
C SER A 15 12.61 -10.05 3.86
N ILE A 16 11.33 -10.39 3.76
CA ILE A 16 10.35 -10.12 4.81
C ILE A 16 10.75 -10.85 6.08
N LYS A 17 10.92 -12.18 6.06
CA LYS A 17 11.32 -12.98 7.24
C LYS A 17 12.57 -12.44 7.92
N ASN A 18 13.59 -12.10 7.14
CA ASN A 18 14.84 -11.56 7.68
C ASN A 18 14.66 -10.16 8.30
N THR A 19 13.70 -9.38 7.81
CA THR A 19 13.47 -8.00 8.25
C THR A 19 12.57 -7.92 9.48
N ILE A 20 11.49 -8.71 9.51
CA ILE A 20 10.45 -8.61 10.56
C ILE A 20 10.49 -9.78 11.55
N GLY A 21 11.21 -10.86 11.24
CA GLY A 21 11.26 -12.08 12.06
C GLY A 21 10.08 -13.02 11.79
N GLU A 22 9.81 -13.89 12.75
CA GLU A 22 8.71 -14.85 12.70
C GLU A 22 7.34 -14.16 12.79
N TYR A 23 6.38 -14.65 12.02
CA TYR A 23 4.99 -14.19 12.01
C TYR A 23 4.04 -15.37 11.90
N ASN A 24 2.86 -15.24 12.51
CA ASN A 24 1.86 -16.31 12.52
C ASN A 24 0.64 -15.99 11.63
N LEU A 25 0.34 -14.70 11.45
CA LEU A 25 -0.87 -14.24 10.79
C LEU A 25 -0.56 -13.07 9.85
N ILE A 26 -1.06 -13.15 8.62
CA ILE A 26 -0.91 -12.15 7.57
C ILE A 26 -2.30 -11.64 7.14
N PHE A 27 -2.45 -10.33 7.01
CA PHE A 27 -3.65 -9.72 6.43
C PHE A 27 -3.34 -9.26 5.01
N THR A 28 -4.01 -9.85 4.02
CA THR A 28 -3.86 -9.42 2.62
C THR A 28 -5.12 -9.73 1.82
N ASN A 29 -5.39 -8.88 0.82
CA ASN A 29 -6.41 -9.10 -0.20
C ASN A 29 -5.80 -9.29 -1.59
N ASP A 30 -4.46 -9.38 -1.68
CA ASP A 30 -3.76 -9.71 -2.91
C ASP A 30 -3.59 -11.23 -3.02
N GLU A 31 -4.16 -11.81 -4.08
CA GLU A 31 -4.23 -13.27 -4.27
C GLU A 31 -2.86 -13.93 -4.34
N LEU A 32 -1.89 -13.26 -4.98
CA LEU A 32 -0.53 -13.77 -5.12
C LEU A 32 0.20 -13.78 -3.78
N THR A 33 0.13 -12.67 -3.05
CA THR A 33 0.69 -12.54 -1.71
C THR A 33 0.09 -13.57 -0.76
N GLU A 34 -1.24 -13.76 -0.80
CA GLU A 34 -1.93 -14.78 0.00
C GLU A 34 -1.38 -16.18 -0.29
N LYS A 35 -1.27 -16.54 -1.57
CA LYS A 35 -0.75 -17.85 -1.97
C LYS A 35 0.68 -18.06 -1.45
N LEU A 36 1.55 -17.08 -1.62
CA LEU A 36 2.95 -17.17 -1.20
C LEU A 36 3.09 -17.37 0.31
N PHE A 37 2.31 -16.66 1.12
CA PHE A 37 2.38 -16.80 2.58
C PHE A 37 1.71 -18.07 3.10
N LYS A 38 0.64 -18.55 2.45
CA LYS A 38 0.05 -19.86 2.75
C LYS A 38 1.04 -21.00 2.46
N GLU A 39 1.75 -20.94 1.34
CA GLU A 39 2.80 -21.92 0.98
C GLU A 39 3.97 -21.90 1.97
N ASP A 40 4.22 -20.74 2.59
CA ASP A 40 5.27 -20.53 3.58
C ASP A 40 4.83 -20.84 5.03
N GLY A 41 3.57 -21.28 5.22
CA GLY A 41 3.05 -21.82 6.47
C GLY A 41 2.34 -20.82 7.39
N ALA A 42 2.11 -19.58 6.94
CA ALA A 42 1.38 -18.59 7.70
C ALA A 42 -0.14 -18.74 7.54
N GLU A 43 -0.89 -18.36 8.57
CA GLU A 43 -2.33 -18.11 8.44
C GLU A 43 -2.53 -16.80 7.68
N VAL A 44 -3.49 -16.77 6.74
CA VAL A 44 -3.80 -15.58 5.96
C VAL A 44 -5.28 -15.25 6.06
N LEU A 45 -5.58 -13.99 6.40
CA LEU A 45 -6.92 -13.46 6.47
C LEU A 45 -7.13 -12.33 5.46
N ASN A 46 -8.19 -12.45 4.67
CA ASN A 46 -8.70 -11.34 3.88
C ASN A 46 -9.49 -10.39 4.78
N VAL A 47 -9.42 -9.10 4.49
CA VAL A 47 -10.10 -8.04 5.24
C VAL A 47 -11.23 -7.42 4.41
N PRO A 48 -12.39 -7.10 5.02
CA PRO A 48 -13.44 -6.38 4.31
C PRO A 48 -12.93 -5.00 3.89
N LEU A 49 -13.07 -4.69 2.61
CA LEU A 49 -12.67 -3.39 2.07
C LEU A 49 -13.85 -2.42 2.17
N GLN A 50 -13.62 -1.30 2.85
CA GLN A 50 -14.60 -0.22 2.98
C GLN A 50 -14.52 0.70 1.77
N ASP A 51 -15.68 1.09 1.23
CA ASP A 51 -15.87 2.08 0.17
C ASP A 51 -14.74 2.17 -0.88
N ARG A 52 -14.50 1.08 -1.61
CA ARG A 52 -13.36 0.97 -2.53
C ARG A 52 -13.36 1.99 -3.67
N ASN A 53 -14.50 2.58 -3.97
CA ASN A 53 -14.63 3.56 -5.05
C ASN A 53 -14.03 4.91 -4.62
N GLU A 54 -14.16 5.26 -3.34
CA GLU A 54 -13.63 6.50 -2.78
C GLU A 54 -12.32 6.29 -2.00
N LEU A 55 -12.30 5.32 -1.09
CA LEU A 55 -11.16 5.00 -0.21
C LEU A 55 -10.12 4.13 -0.94
N SER A 56 -9.55 4.68 -1.99
CA SER A 56 -8.45 4.05 -2.73
C SER A 56 -7.35 5.03 -3.08
N ALA A 57 -6.10 4.57 -3.04
CA ALA A 57 -4.96 5.37 -3.47
C ALA A 57 -5.06 5.78 -4.95
N THR A 58 -5.75 4.99 -5.78
CA THR A 58 -6.03 5.35 -7.18
C THR A 58 -6.90 6.59 -7.28
N GLU A 59 -7.99 6.66 -6.52
CA GLU A 59 -8.86 7.85 -6.50
C GLU A 59 -8.15 9.06 -5.89
N VAL A 60 -7.39 8.89 -4.80
CA VAL A 60 -6.59 9.97 -4.21
C VAL A 60 -5.60 10.55 -5.23
N ARG A 61 -4.84 9.69 -5.93
CA ARG A 61 -3.89 10.14 -6.97
C ARG A 61 -4.58 10.84 -8.14
N LYS A 62 -5.73 10.33 -8.58
CA LYS A 62 -6.53 10.96 -9.63
C LYS A 62 -7.01 12.36 -9.22
N ARG A 63 -7.45 12.54 -7.97
CA ARG A 63 -7.86 13.87 -7.48
C ARG A 63 -6.68 14.82 -7.31
N LEU A 64 -5.52 14.34 -6.86
CA LEU A 64 -4.27 15.11 -6.83
C LEU A 64 -3.87 15.60 -8.24
N GLU A 65 -3.89 14.70 -9.23
CA GLU A 65 -3.58 15.01 -10.63
C GLU A 65 -4.54 16.05 -11.23
N LEU A 66 -5.85 15.89 -10.96
CA LEU A 66 -6.89 16.78 -11.47
C LEU A 66 -7.11 18.05 -10.61
N ASP A 67 -6.30 18.27 -9.57
CA ASP A 67 -6.43 19.37 -8.62
C ASP A 67 -7.85 19.49 -8.00
N LYS A 68 -8.41 18.33 -7.65
CA LYS A 68 -9.72 18.18 -7.01
C LYS A 68 -9.57 17.95 -5.50
N GLU A 69 -10.66 18.08 -4.75
CA GLU A 69 -10.66 17.86 -3.29
C GLU A 69 -10.27 16.42 -2.92
N TRP A 70 -9.06 16.24 -2.38
CA TRP A 70 -8.50 14.93 -2.01
C TRP A 70 -8.25 14.80 -0.50
N GLU A 71 -8.21 15.91 0.23
CA GLU A 71 -7.88 15.94 1.65
C GLU A 71 -8.87 15.16 2.52
N SER A 72 -10.14 15.11 2.13
CA SER A 72 -11.19 14.35 2.84
C SER A 72 -11.03 12.83 2.72
N LEU A 73 -10.19 12.34 1.80
CA LEU A 73 -9.91 10.91 1.60
C LEU A 73 -8.73 10.39 2.43
N VAL A 74 -8.05 11.25 3.18
CA VAL A 74 -6.88 10.91 4.00
C VAL A 74 -6.99 11.54 5.38
N THR A 75 -6.13 11.13 6.33
CA THR A 75 -6.10 11.79 7.64
C THR A 75 -5.48 13.19 7.54
N PRO A 76 -5.78 14.11 8.48
CA PRO A 76 -5.22 15.46 8.47
C PRO A 76 -3.68 15.50 8.42
N GLU A 77 -3.02 14.56 9.08
CA GLU A 77 -1.55 14.44 9.11
C GLU A 77 -0.99 14.10 7.72
N ILE A 78 -1.66 13.19 7.00
CA ILE A 78 -1.27 12.83 5.64
C ILE A 78 -1.58 13.98 4.67
N ALA A 79 -2.70 14.69 4.86
CA ALA A 79 -3.01 15.88 4.07
C ALA A 79 -1.94 16.97 4.23
N GLN A 80 -1.50 17.21 5.47
CA GLN A 80 -0.42 18.14 5.76
C GLN A 80 0.89 17.70 5.10
N TYR A 81 1.28 16.44 5.24
CA TYR A 81 2.49 15.90 4.63
C TYR A 81 2.48 16.00 3.10
N LEU A 82 1.36 15.68 2.45
CA LEU A 82 1.24 15.76 0.99
C LEU A 82 1.35 17.21 0.48
N LYS A 83 0.89 18.19 1.27
CA LYS A 83 1.08 19.62 0.99
C LYS A 83 2.55 20.03 1.14
N GLU A 84 3.23 19.60 2.19
CA GLU A 84 4.64 19.90 2.45
C GLU A 84 5.57 19.43 1.32
N ILE A 85 5.28 18.27 0.73
CA ILE A 85 6.07 17.73 -0.38
C ILE A 85 5.63 18.21 -1.76
N ASN A 86 4.67 19.15 -1.83
CA ASN A 86 4.05 19.64 -3.07
C ASN A 86 3.54 18.48 -3.96
N ALA A 87 2.79 17.55 -3.36
CA ALA A 87 2.36 16.33 -4.03
C ALA A 87 1.54 16.59 -5.31
N VAL A 88 0.65 17.59 -5.31
CA VAL A 88 -0.15 17.98 -6.49
C VAL A 88 0.76 18.31 -7.68
N GLU A 89 1.72 19.21 -7.48
CA GLU A 89 2.65 19.63 -8.54
C GLU A 89 3.53 18.47 -9.02
N ARG A 90 4.01 17.65 -8.08
CA ARG A 90 4.78 16.46 -8.43
C ARG A 90 3.96 15.47 -9.26
N MET A 91 2.70 15.23 -8.91
CA MET A 91 1.83 14.32 -9.67
C MET A 91 1.56 14.85 -11.08
N LYS A 92 1.27 16.15 -11.23
CA LYS A 92 1.08 16.80 -12.53
C LYS A 92 2.33 16.75 -13.43
N SER A 93 3.53 16.70 -12.85
CA SER A 93 4.80 16.63 -13.60
C SER A 93 5.17 15.26 -14.17
N ILE A 94 4.51 14.18 -13.71
CA ILE A 94 4.80 12.80 -14.15
C ILE A 94 4.01 12.44 -15.41
N VAL A 95 2.95 13.20 -15.70
CA VAL A 95 2.03 12.99 -16.82
C VAL A 95 2.45 13.81 -18.03
#